data_AF-A0A2G9P1Y4-F1
#
_entry.id   AF-A0A2G9P1Y4-F1
#
_cell.length_a   1.000
_cell.length_b   1.000
_cell.length_c   1.000
_cell.angle_alpha   90.00
_cell.angle_beta   90.00
_cell.angle_gamma   90.00
#
_symmetry.space_group_name_H-M   'P 1'
#
loop_
_entity.id
_entity.type
_entity.pdbx_description
1 polymer ?
#
loop_
_entity_poly.entity_id
_entity_poly.type
_entity_poly.pdbx_seq_one_letter_code
_entity_poly.pdbx_strand_id
1 'polypeptide(L)'
;MDRKILGISVGVTVVIVIIVVMLFTPNLESTPIQKHNEKIGLVINTPHSAISLQDLNQIYSDASSTGIGRSNVYLFWNIIEPVKGEYDWKQSDVLMSFNKNNDLKVTLFFSVINGETLGPFPNWIGKPSLNAIGEDRLVNVLDAILSRYDIVDTVVIAGETESQFRYHEQNMPVYKELFNGVYSKLKEKHPDVQIGNGFALHNVLNKNLEHIVSDLALGDFVAFSYFPVDTLNDIVKTPQEAKEDLQKIFEIIPDKKI
;
A
#
# COMPACT_ATOMS: atom_id res chain seq x y z
N MET A 1 -32.61 27.71 -66.02
CA MET A 1 -32.80 27.05 -64.72
C MET A 1 -32.41 25.59 -64.85
N ASP A 2 -31.22 25.28 -64.31
CA ASP A 2 -30.62 24.02 -63.79
C ASP A 2 -31.22 22.65 -64.21
N ARG A 3 -30.54 21.76 -64.96
CA ARG A 3 -29.43 20.80 -64.65
C ARG A 3 -29.79 19.78 -63.53
N LYS A 4 -29.55 18.46 -63.53
CA LYS A 4 -28.95 17.36 -64.37
C LYS A 4 -29.26 16.03 -63.60
N ILE A 5 -29.75 14.92 -64.20
CA ILE A 5 -29.07 13.67 -64.66
C ILE A 5 -28.55 12.62 -63.60
N LEU A 6 -28.89 11.33 -63.86
CA LEU A 6 -28.29 10.01 -63.46
C LEU A 6 -28.55 9.44 -62.04
N GLY A 7 -28.68 8.13 -61.77
CA GLY A 7 -28.65 6.90 -62.59
C GLY A 7 -28.15 5.65 -61.79
N ILE A 8 -28.97 4.59 -61.74
CA ILE A 8 -28.75 3.12 -61.72
C ILE A 8 -27.65 2.48 -60.81
N SER A 9 -28.03 1.44 -60.05
CA SER A 9 -27.31 0.13 -60.02
C SER A 9 -28.11 -1.00 -59.33
N VAL A 10 -28.01 -2.18 -59.95
CA VAL A 10 -28.75 -3.44 -59.73
C VAL A 10 -27.88 -4.39 -58.91
N GLY A 11 -28.45 -5.06 -57.90
CA GLY A 11 -27.79 -6.13 -57.15
C GLY A 11 -28.00 -7.50 -57.80
N VAL A 12 -26.91 -8.22 -58.07
CA VAL A 12 -26.91 -9.62 -58.55
C VAL A 12 -26.19 -10.50 -57.53
N THR A 13 -26.86 -11.59 -57.16
CA THR A 13 -26.41 -12.69 -56.30
C THR A 13 -25.52 -13.67 -57.08
N VAL A 14 -24.39 -14.11 -56.51
CA VAL A 14 -23.67 -15.34 -56.91
C VAL A 14 -23.04 -16.00 -55.68
N VAL A 15 -23.12 -17.34 -55.64
CA VAL A 15 -22.72 -18.27 -54.57
C VAL A 15 -21.33 -18.89 -54.89
N ILE A 16 -20.77 -19.59 -53.89
CA ILE A 16 -19.89 -20.80 -53.93
C ILE A 16 -18.43 -20.58 -53.47
N VAL A 17 -18.02 -21.24 -52.38
CA VAL A 17 -17.05 -22.38 -52.31
C VAL A 17 -16.46 -22.50 -50.89
N ILE A 18 -16.54 -23.72 -50.35
CA ILE A 18 -15.96 -24.22 -49.09
C ILE A 18 -14.44 -24.38 -49.25
N ILE A 19 -13.64 -23.95 -48.27
CA ILE A 19 -12.29 -24.48 -48.05
C ILE A 19 -12.18 -24.93 -46.59
N VAL A 20 -12.09 -26.24 -46.40
CA VAL A 20 -11.56 -26.87 -45.19
C VAL A 20 -10.04 -26.76 -45.27
N VAL A 21 -9.44 -25.92 -44.42
CA VAL A 21 -8.03 -26.04 -44.03
C VAL A 21 -8.02 -26.48 -42.57
N MET A 22 -7.89 -27.80 -42.35
CA MET A 22 -7.24 -28.28 -41.13
C MET A 22 -5.76 -27.92 -41.25
N LEU A 23 -5.21 -27.32 -40.19
CA LEU A 23 -3.86 -27.47 -39.63
C LEU A 23 -3.37 -26.14 -39.03
N PHE A 24 -2.86 -26.25 -37.80
CA PHE A 24 -2.28 -25.20 -36.94
C PHE A 24 -3.28 -24.32 -36.18
N THR A 25 -4.05 -24.93 -35.27
CA THR A 25 -4.18 -24.25 -33.97
C THR A 25 -2.77 -24.20 -33.38
N PRO A 26 -2.13 -23.02 -33.18
CA PRO A 26 -1.12 -23.00 -32.14
C PRO A 26 -1.86 -23.52 -30.90
N ASN A 27 -1.24 -24.44 -30.17
CA ASN A 27 -1.56 -24.52 -28.76
C ASN A 27 -1.57 -23.06 -28.30
N LEU A 28 -2.74 -22.52 -27.97
CA LEU A 28 -2.81 -21.52 -26.92
C LEU A 28 -2.32 -22.30 -25.71
N GLU A 29 -1.00 -22.43 -25.60
CA GLU A 29 -0.36 -22.43 -24.31
C GLU A 29 -1.07 -21.30 -23.60
N SER A 30 -1.92 -21.68 -22.63
CA SER A 30 -2.44 -20.74 -21.66
C SER A 30 -1.25 -19.86 -21.31
N THR A 31 -1.34 -18.57 -21.62
CA THR A 31 -0.36 -17.59 -21.17
C THR A 31 -0.03 -17.99 -19.74
N PRO A 32 1.24 -18.29 -19.41
CA PRO A 32 1.56 -18.77 -18.07
C PRO A 32 0.93 -17.79 -17.12
N ILE A 33 0.09 -18.29 -16.20
CA ILE A 33 -0.55 -17.48 -15.14
C ILE A 33 0.52 -16.51 -14.69
N GLN A 34 0.33 -15.22 -14.99
CA GLN A 34 1.36 -14.23 -14.76
C GLN A 34 1.62 -14.28 -13.26
N LYS A 35 2.72 -14.92 -12.87
CA LYS A 35 2.95 -15.25 -11.47
C LYS A 35 3.13 -13.92 -10.77
N HIS A 36 2.13 -13.55 -9.96
CA HIS A 36 2.15 -12.32 -9.19
C HIS A 36 3.46 -12.23 -8.40
N ASN A 37 4.09 -11.07 -8.43
CA ASN A 37 5.30 -10.83 -7.67
C ASN A 37 4.93 -10.13 -6.36
N GLU A 38 4.82 -10.90 -5.28
CA GLU A 38 4.50 -10.38 -3.94
C GLU A 38 5.49 -9.33 -3.42
N LYS A 39 6.70 -9.22 -4.00
CA LYS A 39 7.66 -8.16 -3.63
C LYS A 39 7.34 -6.82 -4.28
N ILE A 40 6.49 -6.79 -5.29
CA ILE A 40 6.09 -5.58 -6.02
C ILE A 40 4.64 -5.29 -5.66
N GLY A 41 4.40 -4.09 -5.15
CA GLY A 41 3.08 -3.62 -4.79
C GLY A 41 2.79 -2.22 -5.29
N LEU A 42 1.50 -1.88 -5.32
CA LEU A 42 1.01 -0.55 -5.66
C LEU A 42 0.09 -0.01 -4.56
N VAL A 43 0.15 1.30 -4.35
CA VAL A 43 -0.96 2.02 -3.73
C VAL A 43 -2.01 2.22 -4.82
N ILE A 44 -3.19 1.61 -4.67
CA ILE A 44 -4.25 1.66 -5.67
C ILE A 44 -5.24 2.74 -5.26
N ASN A 45 -5.24 3.86 -5.99
CA ASN A 45 -6.12 5.00 -5.75
C ASN A 45 -7.12 5.19 -6.88
N THR A 46 -8.25 5.81 -6.56
CA THR A 46 -9.26 6.18 -7.56
C THR A 46 -8.93 7.54 -8.18
N PRO A 47 -9.21 7.74 -9.47
CA PRO A 47 -8.96 9.04 -10.12
C PRO A 47 -9.87 10.16 -9.59
N HIS A 48 -11.04 9.80 -9.03
CA HIS A 48 -12.03 10.71 -8.47
C HIS A 48 -12.62 10.16 -7.17
N SER A 49 -13.20 11.05 -6.35
CA SER A 49 -13.77 10.70 -5.03
C SER A 49 -15.12 9.97 -5.11
N ALA A 50 -15.88 10.15 -6.19
CA ALA A 50 -17.11 9.42 -6.46
C ALA A 50 -16.86 8.42 -7.59
N ILE A 51 -16.96 7.13 -7.27
CA ILE A 51 -16.70 6.03 -8.20
C ILE A 51 -17.68 4.89 -7.94
N SER A 52 -18.07 4.18 -9.00
CA SER A 52 -18.93 3.01 -8.85
C SER A 52 -18.13 1.78 -8.37
N LEU A 53 -18.82 0.78 -7.81
CA LEU A 53 -18.17 -0.50 -7.47
C LEU A 53 -17.64 -1.22 -8.70
N GLN A 54 -18.27 -1.04 -9.87
CA GLN A 54 -17.81 -1.63 -11.13
C GLN A 54 -16.49 -1.00 -11.58
N ASP A 55 -16.38 0.32 -11.52
CA ASP A 55 -15.15 1.03 -11.88
C ASP A 55 -14.03 0.69 -10.89
N LEU A 56 -14.33 0.57 -9.59
CA LEU A 56 -13.36 0.10 -8.59
C LEU A 56 -12.86 -1.31 -8.92
N ASN A 57 -13.76 -2.22 -9.28
CA ASN A 57 -13.37 -3.57 -9.66
C ASN A 57 -12.43 -3.56 -10.89
N GLN A 58 -12.71 -2.71 -11.88
CA GLN A 58 -11.87 -2.56 -13.05
C GLN A 58 -10.48 -2.02 -12.69
N ILE A 59 -10.41 -0.98 -11.85
CA ILE A 59 -9.13 -0.40 -11.40
C ILE A 59 -8.26 -1.44 -10.71
N TYR A 60 -8.84 -2.27 -9.84
CA TYR A 60 -8.11 -3.34 -9.16
C TYR A 60 -7.67 -4.44 -10.13
N SER A 61 -8.51 -4.81 -11.10
CA SER A 61 -8.17 -5.77 -12.13
C SER A 61 -7.03 -5.27 -13.02
N ASP A 62 -7.08 -3.99 -13.41
CA ASP A 62 -6.03 -3.35 -14.20
C ASP A 62 -4.72 -3.30 -13.43
N ALA A 63 -4.75 -2.91 -12.15
CA ALA A 63 -3.57 -2.93 -11.28
C ALA A 63 -2.98 -4.33 -11.18
N SER A 64 -3.80 -5.35 -10.91
CA SER A 64 -3.37 -6.75 -10.82
C SER A 64 -2.74 -7.25 -12.12
N SER A 65 -3.28 -6.85 -13.28
CA SER A 65 -2.77 -7.27 -14.60
C SER A 65 -1.33 -6.81 -14.88
N THR A 66 -0.81 -5.85 -14.10
CA THR A 66 0.61 -5.44 -14.18
C THR A 66 1.58 -6.49 -13.61
N GLY A 67 1.06 -7.51 -12.90
CA GLY A 67 1.85 -8.57 -12.26
C GLY A 67 2.28 -8.26 -10.82
N ILE A 68 1.73 -7.20 -10.21
CA ILE A 68 1.89 -6.96 -8.76
C ILE A 68 1.32 -8.14 -7.97
N GLY A 69 1.90 -8.43 -6.81
CA GLY A 69 1.35 -9.43 -5.90
C GLY A 69 0.76 -8.84 -4.63
N ARG A 70 0.81 -7.52 -4.45
CA ARG A 70 0.23 -6.87 -3.28
C ARG A 70 -0.25 -5.44 -3.52
N SER A 71 -1.19 -5.01 -2.68
CA SER A 71 -1.60 -3.62 -2.55
C SER A 71 -1.13 -3.04 -1.22
N ASN A 72 -0.80 -1.75 -1.23
CA ASN A 72 -0.48 -0.97 -0.06
C ASN A 72 -1.74 -0.20 0.37
N VAL A 73 -2.35 -0.63 1.48
CA VAL A 73 -3.66 -0.16 1.96
C VAL A 73 -3.51 0.65 3.24
N TYR A 74 -4.14 1.81 3.29
CA TYR A 74 -4.21 2.64 4.49
C TYR A 74 -5.54 2.43 5.19
N LEU A 75 -5.51 2.00 6.46
CA LEU A 75 -6.69 2.02 7.32
C LEU A 75 -6.43 2.97 8.49
N PHE A 76 -7.40 3.84 8.73
CA PHE A 76 -7.33 4.82 9.81
C PHE A 76 -8.16 4.39 11.00
N TRP A 77 -7.58 4.47 12.20
CA TRP A 77 -8.22 3.99 13.43
C TRP A 77 -9.57 4.67 13.68
N ASN A 78 -9.66 5.99 13.46
CA ASN A 78 -10.91 6.74 13.61
C ASN A 78 -12.05 6.28 12.69
N ILE A 79 -11.74 5.63 11.57
CA ILE A 79 -12.72 5.09 10.63
C ILE A 79 -13.08 3.65 10.99
N ILE A 80 -12.10 2.84 11.37
CA ILE A 80 -12.32 1.43 11.71
C ILE A 80 -13.02 1.27 13.06
N GLU A 81 -12.70 2.08 14.07
CA GLU A 81 -13.28 1.99 15.42
C GLU A 81 -13.85 3.37 15.86
N PRO A 82 -14.93 3.85 15.22
CA PRO A 82 -15.50 5.17 15.49
C PRO A 82 -16.04 5.30 16.92
N VAL A 83 -16.48 4.19 17.51
CA VAL A 83 -16.93 4.07 18.91
C VAL A 83 -16.11 2.96 19.56
N LYS A 84 -15.69 3.15 20.81
CA LYS A 84 -14.81 2.21 21.51
C LYS A 84 -15.41 0.80 21.53
N GLY A 85 -14.70 -0.16 20.95
CA GLY A 85 -15.11 -1.56 20.84
C GLY A 85 -16.15 -1.85 19.75
N GLU A 86 -16.58 -0.85 18.98
CA GLU A 86 -17.53 -1.00 17.89
C GLU A 86 -16.85 -0.66 16.57
N TYR A 87 -16.75 -1.66 15.69
CA TYR A 87 -16.02 -1.54 14.44
C TYR A 87 -16.94 -1.26 13.25
N ASP A 88 -16.56 -0.32 12.36
CA ASP A 88 -17.21 -0.11 11.07
C ASP A 88 -16.36 -0.69 9.93
N TRP A 89 -16.81 -1.82 9.40
CA TRP A 89 -16.12 -2.55 8.35
C TRP A 89 -16.60 -2.24 6.93
N LYS A 90 -17.60 -1.36 6.74
CA LYS A 90 -18.29 -1.21 5.45
C LYS A 90 -17.34 -0.88 4.30
N GLN A 91 -16.41 0.04 4.53
CA GLN A 91 -15.46 0.47 3.49
C GLN A 91 -14.30 -0.51 3.34
N SER A 92 -13.74 -0.98 4.46
CA SER A 92 -12.61 -1.90 4.45
C SER A 92 -12.98 -3.27 3.90
N ASP A 93 -14.20 -3.78 4.13
CA ASP A 93 -14.65 -5.03 3.53
C ASP A 93 -14.70 -4.97 2.01
N VAL A 94 -15.22 -3.87 1.46
CA VAL A 94 -15.26 -3.63 0.02
C VAL A 94 -13.83 -3.57 -0.52
N LEU A 95 -12.95 -2.79 0.12
CA LEU A 95 -11.56 -2.64 -0.29
C LEU A 95 -10.78 -3.97 -0.26
N MET A 96 -10.92 -4.72 0.83
CA MET A 96 -10.26 -6.02 1.00
C MET A 96 -10.83 -7.08 0.05
N SER A 97 -12.12 -7.01 -0.28
CA SER A 97 -12.72 -7.90 -1.28
C SER A 97 -12.11 -7.71 -2.66
N PHE A 98 -11.81 -6.48 -3.08
CA PHE A 98 -11.14 -6.24 -4.37
C PHE A 98 -9.72 -6.79 -4.40
N ASN A 99 -8.97 -6.65 -3.31
CA ASN A 99 -7.65 -7.26 -3.19
C ASN A 99 -7.74 -8.80 -3.27
N LYS A 100 -8.65 -9.40 -2.49
CA LYS A 100 -8.85 -10.86 -2.46
C LYS A 100 -9.28 -11.42 -3.81
N ASN A 101 -10.21 -10.75 -4.49
CA ASN A 101 -10.71 -11.17 -5.81
C ASN A 101 -9.63 -11.10 -6.90
N ASN A 102 -8.58 -10.31 -6.69
CA ASN A 102 -7.45 -10.15 -7.61
C ASN A 102 -6.18 -10.86 -7.11
N ASP A 103 -6.29 -11.76 -6.13
CA ASP A 103 -5.15 -12.51 -5.57
C ASP A 103 -3.97 -11.60 -5.15
N LEU A 104 -4.31 -10.47 -4.52
CA LEU A 104 -3.35 -9.51 -3.98
C LEU A 104 -3.25 -9.67 -2.46
N LYS A 105 -2.02 -9.84 -1.97
CA LYS A 105 -1.70 -9.64 -0.55
C LYS A 105 -1.79 -8.16 -0.18
N VAL A 106 -1.84 -7.86 1.10
CA VAL A 106 -1.98 -6.49 1.59
C VAL A 106 -0.88 -6.14 2.57
N THR A 107 -0.16 -5.05 2.26
CA THR A 107 0.61 -4.29 3.24
C THR A 107 -0.31 -3.24 3.85
N LEU A 108 -0.62 -3.39 5.14
CA LEU A 108 -1.44 -2.46 5.90
C LEU A 108 -0.59 -1.33 6.49
N PHE A 109 -0.92 -0.10 6.16
CA PHE A 109 -0.45 1.10 6.85
C PHE A 109 -1.50 1.52 7.88
N PHE A 110 -1.12 1.50 9.16
CA PHE A 110 -2.00 1.81 10.28
C PHE A 110 -1.45 3.00 11.09
N SER A 111 -1.65 4.21 10.57
CA SER A 111 -1.01 5.48 10.95
C SER A 111 -1.12 5.88 12.44
N VAL A 112 -0.30 5.28 13.31
CA VAL A 112 -0.13 5.77 14.69
C VAL A 112 0.73 7.04 14.72
N ILE A 113 1.78 7.05 13.91
CA ILE A 113 2.55 8.24 13.52
C ILE A 113 2.37 8.44 12.01
N ASN A 114 2.14 9.68 11.61
CA ASN A 114 2.03 10.09 10.22
C ASN A 114 2.79 11.41 10.05
N GLY A 115 4.06 11.31 9.71
CA GLY A 115 4.97 12.46 9.63
C GLY A 115 5.14 13.11 11.00
N GLU A 116 4.89 14.42 11.08
CA GLU A 116 5.00 15.23 12.31
C GLU A 116 3.77 15.12 13.23
N THR A 117 2.83 14.21 12.93
CA THR A 117 1.56 14.10 13.67
C THR A 117 1.29 12.69 14.16
N LEU A 118 0.46 12.58 15.20
CA LEU A 118 -0.06 11.30 15.68
C LEU A 118 -1.48 11.06 15.16
N GLY A 119 -1.77 9.82 14.77
CA GLY A 119 -3.08 9.40 14.28
C GLY A 119 -3.30 9.61 12.78
N PRO A 120 -4.57 9.70 12.33
CA PRO A 120 -5.76 10.12 13.09
C PRO A 120 -6.31 9.08 14.08
N PHE A 121 -6.78 9.55 15.23
CA PHE A 121 -7.41 8.72 16.27
C PHE A 121 -8.93 8.93 16.36
N PRO A 122 -9.68 7.92 16.81
CA PRO A 122 -11.10 8.07 17.11
C PRO A 122 -11.38 9.21 18.11
N ASN A 123 -12.55 9.84 17.99
CA ASN A 123 -12.97 10.94 18.86
C ASN A 123 -12.95 10.57 20.35
N TRP A 124 -13.20 9.31 20.69
CA TRP A 124 -13.21 8.82 22.07
C TRP A 124 -11.79 8.68 22.68
N ILE A 125 -10.74 8.65 21.86
CA ILE A 125 -9.34 8.77 22.30
C ILE A 125 -8.94 10.26 22.36
N GLY A 126 -9.40 11.06 21.40
CA GLY A 126 -9.07 12.47 21.29
C GLY A 126 -7.69 12.68 20.64
N LYS A 127 -6.84 13.51 21.26
CA LYS A 127 -5.48 13.82 20.79
C LYS A 127 -4.45 13.35 21.82
N PRO A 128 -4.20 12.03 21.92
CA PRO A 128 -3.33 11.49 22.94
C PRO A 128 -1.87 11.89 22.66
N SER A 129 -1.07 12.01 23.72
CA SER A 129 0.38 11.85 23.63
C SER A 129 0.74 10.38 23.38
N LEU A 130 1.98 10.09 22.94
CA LEU A 130 2.42 8.71 22.65
C LEU A 130 2.16 7.73 23.82
N ASN A 131 2.47 8.13 25.05
CA ASN A 131 2.22 7.32 26.25
C ASN A 131 0.73 7.12 26.58
N ALA A 132 -0.17 7.93 26.03
CA ALA A 132 -1.60 7.89 26.29
C ALA A 132 -2.41 7.14 25.22
N ILE A 133 -1.77 6.70 24.13
CA ILE A 133 -2.41 5.89 23.07
C ILE A 133 -2.94 4.59 23.67
N GLY A 134 -2.14 3.95 24.52
CA GLY A 134 -2.48 2.70 25.20
C GLY A 134 -2.21 1.49 24.32
N GLU A 135 -1.22 0.69 24.71
CA GLU A 135 -0.80 -0.54 24.04
C GLU A 135 -1.97 -1.49 23.78
N ASP A 136 -2.77 -1.81 24.80
CA ASP A 136 -3.91 -2.74 24.66
C ASP A 136 -4.96 -2.24 23.66
N ARG A 137 -5.15 -0.92 23.56
CA ARG A 137 -6.11 -0.36 22.60
C ARG A 137 -5.63 -0.58 21.17
N LEU A 138 -4.35 -0.32 20.92
CA LEU A 138 -3.73 -0.50 19.61
C LEU A 138 -3.66 -1.99 19.22
N VAL A 139 -3.34 -2.87 20.18
CA VAL A 139 -3.39 -4.32 19.98
C VAL A 139 -4.80 -4.77 19.62
N ASN A 140 -5.83 -4.32 20.33
CA ASN A 140 -7.21 -4.78 20.08
C ASN A 140 -7.71 -4.40 18.69
N VAL A 141 -7.44 -3.18 18.20
CA VAL A 141 -7.86 -2.77 16.85
C VAL A 141 -7.07 -3.51 15.76
N LEU A 142 -5.75 -3.66 15.92
CA LEU A 142 -4.92 -4.39 14.96
C LEU A 142 -5.27 -5.89 14.94
N ASP A 143 -5.51 -6.49 16.10
CA ASP A 143 -5.96 -7.88 16.22
C ASP A 143 -7.32 -8.10 15.53
N ALA A 144 -8.27 -7.18 15.70
CA ALA A 144 -9.55 -7.23 15.02
C ALA A 144 -9.40 -7.14 13.48
N ILE A 145 -8.52 -6.27 13.00
CA ILE A 145 -8.21 -6.13 11.57
C ILE A 145 -7.56 -7.42 11.02
N LEU A 146 -6.51 -7.91 11.67
CA LEU A 146 -5.75 -9.08 11.22
C LEU A 146 -6.56 -10.37 11.29
N SER A 147 -7.41 -10.52 12.31
CA SER A 147 -8.35 -11.65 12.42
C SER A 147 -9.44 -11.63 11.35
N ARG A 148 -9.78 -10.45 10.82
CA ARG A 148 -10.81 -10.29 9.80
C ARG A 148 -10.28 -10.51 8.38
N TYR A 149 -9.05 -10.09 8.11
CA TYR A 149 -8.48 -10.06 6.76
C TYR A 149 -7.23 -10.93 6.65
N ASP A 150 -7.42 -12.17 6.18
CA ASP A 150 -6.37 -13.18 5.94
C ASP A 150 -5.35 -12.80 4.86
N ILE A 151 -5.66 -11.79 4.04
CA ILE A 151 -4.78 -11.28 2.99
C ILE A 151 -3.76 -10.24 3.50
N VAL A 152 -3.91 -9.75 4.74
CA VAL A 152 -2.96 -8.82 5.36
C VAL A 152 -1.81 -9.62 5.96
N ASP A 153 -0.64 -9.57 5.34
CA ASP A 153 0.56 -10.29 5.79
C ASP A 153 1.65 -9.36 6.34
N THR A 154 1.49 -8.05 6.15
CA THR A 154 2.49 -7.04 6.50
C THR A 154 1.81 -5.81 7.09
N VAL A 155 2.32 -5.30 8.22
CA VAL A 155 1.79 -4.11 8.91
C VAL A 155 2.91 -3.09 9.14
N VAL A 156 2.66 -1.86 8.73
CA VAL A 156 3.46 -0.67 9.04
C VAL A 156 2.66 0.21 10.01
N ILE A 157 3.08 0.23 11.28
CA ILE A 157 2.35 0.91 12.37
C ILE A 157 2.58 2.44 12.37
N ALA A 158 3.70 2.89 11.81
CA ALA A 158 4.08 4.30 11.81
C ALA A 158 4.74 4.63 10.46
N GLY A 159 4.40 5.77 9.88
CA GLY A 159 4.99 6.27 8.63
C GLY A 159 5.68 7.60 8.86
N GLU A 160 6.81 7.81 8.17
CA GLU A 160 7.64 9.02 8.29
C GLU A 160 8.03 9.31 9.75
N THR A 161 8.40 8.24 10.45
CA THR A 161 8.63 8.23 11.89
C THR A 161 9.73 9.22 12.31
N GLU A 162 10.74 9.45 11.46
CA GLU A 162 11.80 10.43 11.71
C GLU A 162 11.26 11.86 11.84
N SER A 163 10.20 12.19 11.12
CA SER A 163 9.63 13.54 11.12
C SER A 163 9.00 13.86 12.47
N GLN A 164 8.37 12.88 13.12
CA GLN A 164 7.86 13.02 14.50
C GLN A 164 8.99 13.23 15.50
N PHE A 165 10.06 12.42 15.41
CA PHE A 165 11.09 12.41 16.45
C PHE A 165 12.17 13.47 16.28
N ARG A 166 12.35 14.03 15.08
CA ARG A 166 13.25 15.17 14.86
C ARG A 166 13.01 16.32 15.86
N TYR A 167 11.76 16.56 16.23
CA TYR A 167 11.37 17.62 17.16
C TYR A 167 11.07 17.09 18.58
N HIS A 168 11.05 15.78 18.75
CA HIS A 168 10.56 15.10 19.96
C HIS A 168 11.39 13.87 20.33
N GLU A 169 12.71 13.92 20.16
CA GLU A 169 13.61 12.77 20.39
C GLU A 169 13.47 12.17 21.80
N GLN A 170 13.16 12.99 22.80
CA GLN A 170 12.89 12.53 24.18
C GLN A 170 11.73 11.54 24.29
N ASN A 171 10.83 11.48 23.30
CA ASN A 171 9.71 10.55 23.25
C ASN A 171 10.05 9.23 22.53
N MET A 172 11.25 9.09 21.95
CA MET A 172 11.67 7.85 21.27
C MET A 172 11.61 6.63 22.20
N PRO A 173 12.06 6.68 23.47
CA PRO A 173 11.94 5.53 24.38
C PRO A 173 10.48 5.10 24.61
N VAL A 174 9.57 6.08 24.74
CA VAL A 174 8.13 5.82 24.93
C VAL A 174 7.54 5.10 23.71
N TYR A 175 7.94 5.52 22.51
CA TYR A 175 7.50 4.85 21.29
C TYR A 175 8.12 3.45 21.13
N LYS A 176 9.40 3.26 21.51
CA LYS A 176 10.02 1.93 21.53
C LYS A 176 9.25 0.97 22.46
N GLU A 177 8.87 1.41 23.66
CA GLU A 177 8.04 0.61 24.57
C GLU A 177 6.68 0.28 23.95
N LEU A 178 5.95 1.28 23.45
CA LEU A 178 4.65 1.08 22.80
C LEU A 178 4.75 0.08 21.64
N PHE A 179 5.73 0.26 20.74
CA PHE A 179 5.92 -0.62 19.60
C PHE A 179 6.24 -2.04 20.04
N ASN A 180 7.19 -2.24 20.97
CA ASN A 180 7.62 -3.57 21.39
C ASN A 180 6.50 -4.34 22.11
N GLY A 181 5.68 -3.65 22.90
CA GLY A 181 4.52 -4.24 23.55
C GLY A 181 3.43 -4.66 22.55
N VAL A 182 3.11 -3.77 21.60
CA VAL A 182 2.17 -4.09 20.50
C VAL A 182 2.70 -5.25 19.66
N TYR A 183 3.96 -5.21 19.27
CA TYR A 183 4.64 -6.26 18.51
C TYR A 183 4.51 -7.60 19.23
N SER A 184 4.94 -7.68 20.49
CA SER A 184 4.96 -8.95 21.24
C SER A 184 3.56 -9.57 21.32
N LYS A 185 2.55 -8.78 21.70
CA LYS A 185 1.16 -9.25 21.82
C LYS A 185 0.53 -9.64 20.48
N LEU A 186 0.88 -8.94 19.39
CA LEU A 186 0.38 -9.30 18.06
C LEU A 186 1.09 -10.55 17.53
N LYS A 187 2.39 -10.74 17.77
CA LYS A 187 3.10 -11.95 17.33
C LYS A 187 2.60 -13.21 18.03
N GLU A 188 2.08 -13.11 19.26
CA GLU A 188 1.43 -14.24 19.94
C GLU A 188 0.15 -14.71 19.22
N LYS A 189 -0.60 -13.79 18.61
CA LYS A 189 -1.88 -14.08 17.95
C LYS A 189 -1.75 -14.29 16.44
N HIS A 190 -0.84 -13.56 15.81
CA HIS A 190 -0.60 -13.47 14.36
C HIS A 190 0.89 -13.68 14.06
N PRO A 191 1.45 -14.88 14.33
CA PRO A 191 2.89 -15.14 14.26
C PRO A 191 3.47 -14.99 12.84
N ASP A 192 2.65 -15.14 11.81
CA ASP A 192 3.09 -15.07 10.40
C ASP A 192 3.04 -13.64 9.84
N VAL A 193 2.37 -12.71 10.51
CA VAL A 193 2.27 -11.31 10.06
C VAL A 193 3.57 -10.58 10.35
N GLN A 194 4.14 -9.94 9.33
CA GLN A 194 5.33 -9.10 9.47
C GLN A 194 4.94 -7.72 10.01
N ILE A 195 5.63 -7.22 11.02
CA ILE A 195 5.32 -5.93 11.65
C ILE A 195 6.54 -5.03 11.65
N GLY A 196 6.39 -3.78 11.21
CA GLY A 196 7.45 -2.79 11.12
C GLY A 196 6.97 -1.35 11.26
N ASN A 197 7.91 -0.42 11.09
CA ASN A 197 7.67 1.01 10.98
C ASN A 197 8.39 1.59 9.77
N GLY A 198 7.97 2.78 9.36
CA GLY A 198 8.39 3.43 8.12
C GLY A 198 9.05 4.79 8.35
N PHE A 199 10.02 5.10 7.50
CA PHE A 199 10.76 6.35 7.47
C PHE A 199 10.76 6.97 6.06
N ALA A 200 10.87 8.29 5.98
CA ALA A 200 11.16 8.96 4.70
C ALA A 200 12.67 9.11 4.52
N LEU A 201 13.28 8.29 3.65
CA LEU A 201 14.72 8.27 3.44
C LEU A 201 15.27 9.64 3.00
N HIS A 202 14.55 10.34 2.13
CA HIS A 202 14.92 11.69 1.69
C HIS A 202 14.96 12.68 2.87
N ASN A 203 14.03 12.60 3.82
CA ASN A 203 14.09 13.38 5.06
C ASN A 203 15.28 12.97 5.92
N VAL A 204 15.54 11.67 6.05
CA VAL A 204 16.67 11.14 6.82
C VAL A 204 17.98 11.72 6.32
N LEU A 205 18.24 11.61 5.02
CA LEU A 205 19.49 12.06 4.40
C LEU A 205 19.61 13.59 4.38
N ASN A 206 18.55 14.31 3.98
CA ASN A 206 18.60 15.77 3.85
C ASN A 206 18.72 16.50 5.20
N LYS A 207 18.33 15.85 6.29
CA LYS A 207 18.27 16.45 7.64
C LYS A 207 19.23 15.78 8.64
N ASN A 208 20.07 14.83 8.19
CA ASN A 208 21.00 14.04 9.01
C ASN A 208 20.31 13.36 10.20
N LEU A 209 19.28 12.55 9.92
CA LEU A 209 18.46 11.87 10.94
C LEU A 209 18.71 10.35 11.00
N GLU A 210 19.87 9.90 10.54
CA GLU A 210 20.22 8.47 10.52
C GLU A 210 20.17 7.86 11.93
N HIS A 211 20.54 8.62 12.96
CA HIS A 211 20.50 8.15 14.35
C HIS A 211 19.09 7.78 14.80
N ILE A 212 18.06 8.51 14.34
CA ILE A 212 16.66 8.21 14.64
C ILE A 212 16.28 6.86 14.04
N VAL A 213 16.70 6.59 12.79
CA VAL A 213 16.43 5.32 12.12
C VAL A 213 17.14 4.18 12.83
N SER A 214 18.44 4.31 13.13
CA SER A 214 19.19 3.28 13.84
C SER A 214 18.59 2.95 15.20
N ASP A 215 18.11 3.96 15.93
CA ASP A 215 17.46 3.77 17.22
C ASP A 215 16.06 3.14 17.13
N LEU A 216 15.34 3.40 16.04
CA LEU A 216 13.96 3.00 15.83
C LEU A 216 13.79 1.96 14.70
N ALA A 217 14.84 1.19 14.42
CA ALA A 217 14.80 0.04 13.52
C ALA A 217 14.12 -1.16 14.20
N LEU A 218 12.82 -1.01 14.48
CA LEU A 218 12.03 -1.94 15.29
C LEU A 218 11.34 -3.02 14.44
N GLY A 219 10.88 -4.09 15.09
CA GLY A 219 10.08 -5.13 14.46
C GLY A 219 10.83 -6.05 13.48
N ASP A 220 10.08 -6.68 12.59
CA ASP A 220 10.55 -7.68 11.62
C ASP A 220 11.25 -7.03 10.42
N PHE A 221 10.90 -5.79 10.07
CA PHE A 221 11.45 -5.04 8.95
C PHE A 221 11.32 -3.53 9.15
N VAL A 222 12.05 -2.74 8.36
CA VAL A 222 11.97 -1.27 8.34
C VAL A 222 11.59 -0.81 6.93
N ALA A 223 10.50 -0.06 6.81
CA ALA A 223 10.05 0.50 5.54
C ALA A 223 10.69 1.86 5.25
N PHE A 224 10.92 2.16 3.97
CA PHE A 224 11.34 3.48 3.52
C PHE A 224 10.45 4.00 2.39
N SER A 225 10.03 5.25 2.50
CA SER A 225 9.58 6.05 1.36
C SER A 225 10.75 6.89 0.84
N TYR A 226 10.77 7.18 -0.46
CA TYR A 226 11.84 7.98 -1.06
C TYR A 226 11.30 8.87 -2.16
N PHE A 227 11.69 10.15 -2.11
CA PHE A 227 11.53 11.10 -3.19
C PHE A 227 12.91 11.72 -3.48
N PRO A 228 13.31 11.86 -4.76
CA PRO A 228 14.61 12.40 -5.16
C PRO A 228 14.69 13.93 -5.00
N VAL A 229 14.33 14.44 -3.82
CA VAL A 229 14.14 15.86 -3.54
C VAL A 229 15.15 16.42 -2.54
N ASP A 230 15.31 17.74 -2.51
CA ASP A 230 16.07 18.45 -1.48
C ASP A 230 15.21 18.83 -0.25
N THR A 231 15.72 19.72 0.61
CA THR A 231 14.99 20.21 1.79
C THR A 231 13.84 21.17 1.47
N LEU A 232 13.77 21.69 0.24
CA LEU A 232 12.69 22.54 -0.27
C LEU A 232 11.66 21.74 -1.08
N ASN A 233 11.85 20.42 -1.20
CA ASN A 233 11.06 19.49 -2.01
C ASN A 233 11.23 19.66 -3.54
N ASP A 234 12.31 20.28 -3.98
CA ASP A 234 12.65 20.36 -5.40
C ASP A 234 13.32 19.05 -5.84
N ILE A 235 12.92 18.51 -7.00
CA ILE A 235 13.55 17.31 -7.58
C ILE A 235 14.94 17.68 -8.09
N VAL A 236 15.97 17.21 -7.38
CA VAL A 236 17.37 17.60 -7.65
C VAL A 236 18.29 16.41 -7.92
N LYS A 237 17.84 15.17 -7.69
CA LYS A 237 18.69 13.97 -7.84
C LYS A 237 18.57 13.36 -9.23
N THR A 238 19.71 13.03 -9.82
CA THR A 238 19.80 12.15 -10.98
C THR A 238 19.45 10.70 -10.60
N PRO A 239 19.13 9.81 -11.57
CA PRO A 239 18.91 8.41 -11.28
C PRO A 239 20.08 7.71 -10.57
N GLN A 240 21.32 8.14 -10.84
CA GLN A 240 22.51 7.57 -10.21
C GLN A 240 22.64 8.02 -8.74
N GLU A 241 22.41 9.31 -8.45
CA GLU A 241 22.35 9.80 -7.07
C GLU A 241 21.18 9.18 -6.29
N ALA A 242 20.02 8.99 -6.92
CA ALA A 242 18.89 8.31 -6.30
C ALA A 242 19.22 6.85 -5.96
N LYS A 243 19.98 6.16 -6.80
CA LYS A 243 20.48 4.81 -6.50
C LYS A 243 21.44 4.83 -5.31
N GLU A 244 22.33 5.82 -5.24
CA GLU A 244 23.27 5.99 -4.12
C GLU A 244 22.53 6.28 -2.81
N ASP A 245 21.52 7.14 -2.83
CA ASP A 245 20.63 7.40 -1.69
C ASP A 245 19.98 6.09 -1.23
N LEU A 246 19.40 5.29 -2.13
CA LEU A 246 18.79 4.00 -1.78
C LEU A 246 19.79 3.00 -1.20
N GLN A 247 21.05 3.03 -1.66
CA GLN A 247 22.10 2.18 -1.10
C GLN A 247 22.44 2.54 0.35
N LYS A 248 22.23 3.80 0.77
CA LYS A 248 22.43 4.22 2.16
C LYS A 248 21.55 3.47 3.15
N ILE A 249 20.40 2.94 2.74
CA ILE A 249 19.55 2.13 3.64
C ILE A 249 20.37 0.98 4.26
N PHE A 250 21.19 0.29 3.45
CA PHE A 250 22.00 -0.83 3.92
C PHE A 250 23.17 -0.42 4.82
N GLU A 251 23.58 0.85 4.77
CA GLU A 251 24.58 1.39 5.70
C GLU A 251 23.94 1.78 7.04
N ILE A 252 22.72 2.33 7.01
CA ILE A 252 22.00 2.81 8.21
C ILE A 252 21.50 1.64 9.07
N ILE A 253 21.01 0.55 8.43
CA ILE A 253 20.44 -0.61 9.10
C ILE A 253 20.96 -1.95 8.52
N PRO A 254 22.25 -2.28 8.73
CA PRO A 254 22.89 -3.42 8.05
C PRO A 254 22.27 -4.79 8.37
N ASP A 255 21.66 -4.96 9.55
CA ASP A 255 21.16 -6.25 10.05
C ASP A 255 19.63 -6.36 10.03
N LYS A 256 18.93 -5.49 9.29
CA LYS A 256 17.47 -5.46 9.23
C LYS A 256 16.94 -5.78 7.85
N LYS A 257 15.81 -6.50 7.83
CA LYS A 257 15.01 -6.64 6.61
C LYS A 257 14.43 -5.27 6.23
N ILE A 258 14.39 -5.01 4.94
CA ILE A 258 13.74 -3.85 4.30
C ILE A 258 12.56 -4.36 3.49
#